data_AF-A0AAW2HS39-F1
#
_entry.id   AF-A0AAW2HS39-F1
#
_cell.length_a   1.000
_cell.length_b   1.000
_cell.length_c   1.000
_cell.angle_alpha   90.00
_cell.angle_beta   90.00
_cell.angle_gamma   90.00
#
_symmetry.space_group_name_H-M   'P 1'
#
loop_
_entity.id
_entity.type
_entity.pdbx_description
1 polymer ?
#
loop_
_entity_poly.entity_id
_entity_poly.type
_entity_poly.pdbx_seq_one_letter_code
_entity_poly.pdbx_strand_id
1 'polypeptide(L)'
;MSKVNSYLLNSLTWNLGQMTNLIKMVRARVGDIKFPSWRHPLLSCGELDAFRLLEETKDCDRYTYLLELTFDRLLYILNLIINYLEGCNALAKFKPGKNVERPSNLSMASLLFMIWERIQVQCETHKDTPKIIHGRCTSSSSTQSDNTSFASCTTCELAQKLVTDIVLKVENYLMDDASEPAFITERKMLKERLVTASSWSAMMTWVNVVLNDITTLCEDVRKYKTEYLKMKHILDYGDSGSMKKIKKYEEEIKTLQKTFKDSEEKLLCMENEIKTLKDEREKQQEELNYLNDEYTKNMANLEAKKKSLEDEMAARNKMDREKTSEWGTKLEAEARKRDFLKKDAESIKYSFAEMEGQVAEANYKCTVLQAELEEAKEEVKSLRQEKERLLASLNEKQREIDKFSRKLLEAFPDISEENENKYKGTGDPLTDMRHQIEANKLRISQLLLHNENLQSTISRIEAVKK
;
A
#
# COMPACT_ATOMS: atom_id res chain seq x y z
N MET A 1 6.28 20.21 -0.43
CA MET A 1 6.78 21.08 0.64
C MET A 1 5.65 21.26 1.62
N SER A 2 5.94 21.10 2.92
CA SER A 2 4.93 21.01 3.97
C SER A 2 4.01 22.22 3.96
N LYS A 3 2.79 22.06 4.49
CA LYS A 3 1.99 23.20 4.95
C LYS A 3 2.80 23.94 6.00
N VAL A 4 3.74 24.79 5.58
CA VAL A 4 4.35 25.80 6.45
C VAL A 4 3.17 26.50 7.08
N ASN A 5 3.12 26.43 8.40
CA ASN A 5 1.96 26.69 9.21
C ASN A 5 1.36 28.05 8.81
N SER A 6 0.24 28.04 8.07
CA SER A 6 -0.38 29.25 7.53
C SER A 6 -0.71 30.24 8.64
N TYR A 7 -0.99 29.75 9.85
CA TYR A 7 -1.15 30.55 11.06
C TYR A 7 0.13 31.32 11.45
N LEU A 8 1.29 30.71 11.31
CA LEU A 8 2.57 31.36 11.62
C LEU A 8 2.92 32.44 10.60
N LEU A 9 2.71 32.16 9.31
CA LEU A 9 2.88 33.15 8.23
C LEU A 9 1.94 34.34 8.40
N ASN A 10 0.66 34.08 8.71
CA ASN A 10 -0.32 35.13 8.97
C ASN A 10 0.03 35.95 10.22
N SER A 11 0.48 35.30 11.30
CA SER A 11 0.92 35.96 12.53
C SER A 11 2.12 36.87 12.29
N LEU A 12 3.15 36.39 11.57
CA LEU A 12 4.33 37.19 11.24
C LEU A 12 3.99 38.36 10.31
N THR A 13 3.14 38.13 9.30
CA THR A 13 2.67 39.18 8.39
C THR A 13 1.90 40.26 9.14
N TRP A 14 1.05 39.86 10.09
CA TRP A 14 0.35 40.81 10.96
C TRP A 14 1.32 41.59 11.85
N ASN A 15 2.29 40.92 12.48
CA ASN A 15 3.32 41.58 13.30
C ASN A 15 4.13 42.59 12.47
N LEU A 16 4.50 42.24 11.24
CA LEU A 16 5.22 43.12 10.32
C LEU A 16 4.43 44.41 10.00
N GLY A 17 3.12 44.30 9.80
CA GLY A 17 2.23 45.44 9.61
C GLY A 17 2.15 46.35 10.83
N GLN A 18 1.99 45.75 12.01
CA GLN A 18 1.97 46.49 13.27
C GLN A 18 3.29 47.20 13.55
N MET A 19 4.42 46.52 13.33
CA MET A 19 5.76 47.11 13.45
C MET A 19 5.97 48.28 12.48
N THR A 20 5.47 48.18 11.26
CA THR A 20 5.54 49.26 10.27
C THR A 20 4.79 50.51 10.75
N ASN A 21 3.62 50.35 11.37
CA ASN A 21 2.88 51.46 11.96
C ASN A 21 3.62 52.07 13.16
N LEU A 22 4.20 51.23 14.03
CA LEU A 22 5.00 51.70 15.16
C LEU A 22 6.22 52.50 14.70
N ILE A 23 6.93 52.03 13.66
CA ILE A 23 8.06 52.77 13.06
C ILE A 23 7.62 54.17 12.64
N LYS A 24 6.47 54.31 11.98
CA LYS A 24 5.94 55.64 11.58
C LYS A 24 5.72 56.53 12.81
N MET A 25 5.15 55.99 13.89
CA MET A 25 4.87 56.73 15.13
C MET A 25 6.15 57.19 15.85
N VAL A 26 7.16 56.32 15.93
CA VAL A 26 8.43 56.65 16.60
C VAL A 26 9.25 57.60 15.73
N ARG A 27 9.37 57.33 14.43
CA ARG A 27 10.10 58.16 13.45
C ARG A 27 9.54 59.59 13.36
N ALA A 28 8.22 59.77 13.50
CA ALA A 28 7.63 61.10 13.56
C ALA A 28 8.12 61.95 14.75
N ARG A 29 8.63 61.33 15.81
CA ARG A 29 9.17 62.03 16.99
C ARG A 29 10.69 62.14 17.01
N VAL A 30 11.39 61.11 16.50
CA VAL A 30 12.86 61.02 16.54
C VAL A 30 13.51 61.63 15.29
N GLY A 31 12.77 61.70 14.18
CA GLY A 31 13.35 61.92 12.87
C GLY A 31 13.85 60.61 12.26
N ASP A 32 14.47 60.73 11.09
CA ASP A 32 14.95 59.57 10.35
C ASP A 32 16.35 59.14 10.79
N ILE A 33 16.58 57.82 10.87
CA ILE A 33 17.86 57.25 11.26
C ILE A 33 18.35 56.34 10.15
N LYS A 34 19.61 56.54 9.76
CA LYS A 34 20.27 55.64 8.82
C LYS A 34 20.64 54.35 9.55
N PHE A 35 19.86 53.30 9.32
CA PHE A 35 20.14 51.97 9.83
C PHE A 35 20.04 50.98 8.66
N PRO A 36 21.15 50.38 8.20
CA PRO A 36 21.12 49.51 7.03
C PRO A 36 20.31 48.25 7.33
N SER A 37 19.54 47.80 6.35
CA SER A 37 18.86 46.51 6.42
C SER A 37 19.86 45.37 6.37
N TRP A 38 19.67 44.36 7.24
CA TRP A 38 20.46 43.15 7.21
C TRP A 38 20.29 42.41 5.88
N ARG A 39 19.05 42.33 5.40
CA ARG A 39 18.72 41.61 4.16
C ARG A 39 19.02 42.40 2.90
N HIS A 40 18.85 43.72 2.94
CA HIS A 40 19.09 44.64 1.82
C HIS A 40 20.10 45.71 2.23
N PRO A 41 21.41 45.40 2.31
CA PRO A 41 22.41 46.30 2.88
C PRO A 41 22.54 47.66 2.19
N LEU A 42 22.06 47.76 0.95
CA LEU A 42 22.05 49.00 0.16
C LEU A 42 20.88 49.93 0.52
N LEU A 43 19.90 49.46 1.29
CA LEU A 43 18.70 50.20 1.68
C LEU A 43 18.70 50.42 3.20
N SER A 44 18.22 51.59 3.64
CA SER A 44 17.92 51.81 5.05
C SER A 44 16.66 51.03 5.43
N CYS A 45 16.64 50.43 6.62
CA CYS A 45 15.45 49.82 7.19
C CYS A 45 14.26 50.79 7.14
N GLY A 46 14.46 52.10 7.34
CA GLY A 46 13.39 53.11 7.28
C GLY A 46 12.77 53.34 5.89
N GLU A 47 13.45 52.91 4.82
CA GLU A 47 13.07 53.11 3.43
C GLU A 47 12.49 51.84 2.78
N LEU A 48 12.67 50.70 3.42
CA LEU A 48 12.13 49.43 2.94
C LEU A 48 10.60 49.49 2.85
N ASP A 49 10.04 49.03 1.74
CA ASP A 49 8.64 48.64 1.65
C ASP A 49 8.54 47.12 1.87
N ALA A 50 8.31 46.73 3.12
CA ALA A 50 8.37 45.32 3.51
C ALA A 50 7.23 44.47 2.88
N PHE A 51 6.09 45.09 2.52
CA PHE A 51 4.98 44.36 1.91
C PHE A 51 5.21 44.18 0.41
N ARG A 52 5.67 45.21 -0.29
CA ARG A 52 6.06 45.09 -1.70
C ARG A 52 7.17 44.05 -1.89
N LEU A 53 8.19 44.08 -1.04
CA LEU A 53 9.28 43.11 -1.07
C LEU A 53 8.80 41.68 -0.79
N LEU A 54 7.78 41.51 0.05
CA LEU A 54 7.18 40.20 0.35
C LEU A 54 6.33 39.68 -0.82
N GLU A 55 5.65 40.56 -1.56
CA GLU A 55 4.87 40.21 -2.76
C GLU A 55 5.76 39.78 -3.92
N GLU A 56 6.96 40.37 -4.05
CA GLU A 56 7.95 40.03 -5.08
C GLU A 56 8.70 38.71 -4.79
N THR A 57 8.50 38.11 -3.61
CA THR A 57 9.22 36.90 -3.16
C THR A 57 8.50 35.61 -3.56
N LYS A 58 9.24 34.62 -4.05
CA LYS A 58 8.71 33.29 -4.41
C LYS A 58 8.20 32.52 -3.18
N ASP A 59 7.13 31.74 -3.34
CA ASP A 59 6.45 31.03 -2.24
C ASP A 59 7.35 30.06 -1.45
N CYS A 60 8.40 29.49 -2.08
CA CYS A 60 9.30 28.55 -1.41
C CYS A 60 10.18 29.18 -0.33
N ASP A 61 10.49 30.48 -0.43
CA ASP A 61 11.39 31.19 0.49
C ASP A 61 10.65 32.21 1.38
N ARG A 62 9.33 32.30 1.22
CA ARG A 62 8.48 33.32 1.83
C ARG A 62 8.56 33.36 3.35
N TYR A 63 8.70 32.21 4.01
CA TYR A 63 8.80 32.12 5.47
C TYR A 63 10.12 32.71 6.00
N THR A 64 11.24 32.28 5.43
CA THR A 64 12.57 32.78 5.78
C THR A 64 12.67 34.27 5.52
N TYR A 65 12.17 34.71 4.37
CA TYR A 65 12.16 36.12 3.98
C TYR A 65 11.31 36.98 4.93
N LEU A 66 10.14 36.48 5.35
CA LEU A 66 9.28 37.16 6.31
C LEU A 66 9.92 37.28 7.70
N LEU A 67 10.67 36.27 8.14
CA LEU A 67 11.43 36.34 9.39
C LEU A 67 12.55 37.38 9.32
N GLU A 68 13.32 37.40 8.24
CA GLU A 68 14.40 38.36 8.02
C GLU A 68 13.87 39.80 8.02
N LEU A 69 12.77 40.06 7.31
CA LEU A 69 12.11 41.38 7.31
C LEU A 69 11.57 41.76 8.69
N THR A 70 11.01 40.79 9.43
CA THR A 70 10.52 41.03 10.80
C THR A 70 11.66 41.38 11.74
N PHE A 71 12.81 40.72 11.58
CA PHE A 71 14.02 41.00 12.35
C PHE A 71 14.59 42.40 12.05
N ASP A 72 14.68 42.77 10.78
CA ASP A 72 15.10 44.12 10.35
C ASP A 72 14.23 45.22 10.98
N ARG A 73 12.91 44.99 11.02
CA ARG A 73 11.95 45.93 11.61
C ARG A 73 12.08 46.03 13.11
N LEU A 74 12.25 44.89 13.80
CA LEU A 74 12.48 44.86 15.24
C LEU A 74 13.75 45.65 15.60
N LEU A 75 14.87 45.37 14.94
CA LEU A 75 16.12 46.08 15.18
C LEU A 75 15.99 47.57 14.91
N TYR A 76 15.29 47.95 13.84
CA TYR A 76 15.10 49.35 13.52
C TYR A 76 14.25 50.08 14.57
N ILE A 77 13.15 49.46 15.04
CA ILE A 77 12.31 50.01 16.12
C ILE A 77 13.12 50.19 17.40
N LEU A 78 13.91 49.19 17.79
CA LEU A 78 14.73 49.27 19.00
C LEU A 78 15.74 50.43 18.90
N ASN A 79 16.40 50.60 17.75
CA ASN A 79 17.31 51.72 17.54
C ASN A 79 16.60 53.08 17.56
N LEU A 80 15.43 53.18 16.92
CA LEU A 80 14.60 54.40 16.99
C LEU A 80 14.21 54.73 18.44
N ILE A 81 13.82 53.72 19.24
CA ILE A 81 13.48 53.88 20.65
C ILE A 81 14.70 54.31 21.47
N ILE A 82 15.87 53.72 21.25
CA ILE A 82 17.11 54.11 21.94
C ILE A 82 17.43 55.58 21.66
N ASN A 83 17.39 56.01 20.39
CA ASN A 83 17.64 57.39 20.02
C ASN A 83 16.60 58.35 20.62
N TYR A 84 15.32 57.94 20.71
CA TYR A 84 14.29 58.72 21.42
C TYR A 84 14.62 58.90 22.91
N LEU A 85 15.02 57.81 23.57
CA LEU A 85 15.33 57.81 25.00
C LEU A 85 16.58 58.61 25.34
N GLU A 86 17.60 58.56 24.48
CA GLU A 86 18.80 59.41 24.55
C GLU A 86 18.42 60.89 24.43
N GLY A 87 17.55 61.24 23.48
CA GLY A 87 17.02 62.61 23.33
C GLY A 87 16.19 63.10 24.52
N CYS A 88 15.56 62.20 25.27
CA CYS A 88 14.71 62.54 26.42
C CYS A 88 15.43 62.47 27.78
N ASN A 89 16.71 62.07 27.85
CA ASN A 89 17.46 61.84 29.10
C ASN A 89 16.69 60.94 30.10
N ALA A 90 15.87 60.01 29.59
CA ALA A 90 14.92 59.25 30.39
C ALA A 90 15.47 57.89 30.88
N LEU A 91 16.63 57.44 30.37
CA LEU A 91 17.19 56.11 30.68
C LEU A 91 17.39 55.89 32.20
N ALA A 92 17.84 56.91 32.94
CA ALA A 92 18.10 56.80 34.38
C ALA A 92 16.83 56.70 35.25
N LYS A 93 15.64 56.89 34.68
CA LYS A 93 14.37 57.02 35.42
C LYS A 93 13.45 55.80 35.30
N PHE A 94 13.80 54.80 34.48
CA PHE A 94 13.02 53.57 34.38
C PHE A 94 13.22 52.68 35.61
N LYS A 95 12.35 52.82 36.61
CA LYS A 95 12.25 51.84 37.71
C LYS A 95 11.39 50.65 37.27
N PRO A 96 11.79 49.40 37.59
CA PRO A 96 10.92 48.24 37.40
C PRO A 96 9.64 48.46 38.23
N GLY A 97 8.48 48.43 37.56
CA GLY A 97 7.20 48.61 38.23
C GLY A 97 6.88 47.36 39.04
N LYS A 98 6.64 47.51 40.35
CA LYS A 98 6.42 46.38 41.26
C LYS A 98 5.12 45.58 41.01
N ASN A 99 4.23 46.07 40.14
CA ASN A 99 2.86 45.54 39.98
C ASN A 99 2.44 45.29 38.51
N VAL A 100 3.39 44.98 37.61
CA VAL A 100 3.04 44.62 36.23
C VAL A 100 3.31 43.13 36.04
N GLU A 101 2.27 42.30 36.20
CA GLU A 101 2.33 40.92 35.76
C GLU A 101 2.49 40.89 34.23
N ARG A 102 3.51 40.16 33.79
CA ARG A 102 3.79 39.97 32.36
C ARG A 102 2.77 38.98 31.81
N PRO A 103 1.98 39.32 30.78
CA PRO A 103 1.09 38.36 30.17
C PRO A 103 1.94 37.25 29.50
N SER A 104 1.54 36.00 29.68
CA SER A 104 2.32 34.83 29.25
C SER A 104 2.43 34.69 27.73
N ASN A 105 1.50 35.28 26.95
CA ASN A 105 1.39 35.07 25.51
C ASN A 105 1.16 36.39 24.74
N LEU A 106 2.16 37.28 24.66
CA LEU A 106 2.09 38.48 23.83
C LEU A 106 2.79 38.27 22.49
N SER A 107 2.19 38.82 21.42
CA SER A 107 2.90 38.97 20.15
C SER A 107 4.06 39.96 20.30
N MET A 108 5.07 39.81 19.44
CA MET A 108 6.25 40.68 19.46
C MET A 108 5.88 42.14 19.18
N ALA A 109 4.97 42.39 18.24
CA ALA A 109 4.48 43.74 17.96
C ALA A 109 3.75 44.32 19.17
N SER A 110 2.86 43.56 19.83
CA SER A 110 2.16 44.01 21.04
C SER A 110 3.13 44.42 22.15
N LEU A 111 4.21 43.65 22.34
CA LEU A 111 5.25 43.98 23.32
C LEU A 111 5.94 45.31 22.99
N LEU A 112 6.29 45.54 21.72
CA LEU A 112 6.92 46.79 21.29
C LEU A 112 6.00 48.00 21.46
N PHE A 113 4.71 47.85 21.15
CA PHE A 113 3.71 48.90 21.40
C PHE A 113 3.58 49.22 22.89
N MET A 114 3.51 48.22 23.75
CA MET A 114 3.44 48.44 25.21
C MET A 114 4.69 49.15 25.74
N ILE A 115 5.87 48.76 25.25
CA ILE A 115 7.13 49.43 25.61
C ILE A 115 7.08 50.89 25.15
N TRP A 116 6.67 51.13 23.90
CA TRP A 116 6.60 52.46 23.33
C TRP A 116 5.60 53.37 24.07
N GLU A 117 4.37 52.92 24.30
CA GLU A 117 3.34 53.67 25.04
C GLU A 117 3.85 54.05 26.45
N ARG A 118 4.52 53.12 27.13
CA ARG A 118 5.10 53.39 28.45
C ARG A 118 6.21 54.45 28.38
N ILE A 119 7.08 54.35 27.38
CA ILE A 119 8.15 55.33 27.14
C ILE A 119 7.55 56.70 26.83
N GLN A 120 6.53 56.74 26.00
CA GLN A 120 5.83 57.95 25.62
C GLN A 120 5.22 58.63 26.85
N VAL A 121 4.43 57.91 27.65
CA VAL A 121 3.82 58.43 28.88
C VAL A 121 4.89 58.98 29.82
N GLN A 122 5.98 58.25 30.06
CA GLN A 122 7.05 58.70 30.95
C GLN A 122 7.81 59.93 30.43
N CYS A 123 8.00 60.05 29.11
CA CYS A 123 8.71 61.18 28.53
C CYS A 123 7.82 62.42 28.35
N GLU A 124 6.51 62.23 28.15
CA GLU A 124 5.54 63.31 27.95
C GLU A 124 5.02 63.90 29.27
N THR A 125 4.86 63.11 30.34
CA THR A 125 4.48 63.62 31.69
C THR A 125 5.54 64.50 32.34
N HIS A 126 6.75 64.51 31.80
CA HIS A 126 7.87 65.34 32.26
C HIS A 126 8.23 66.50 31.32
N LYS A 127 7.45 66.70 30.25
CA LYS A 127 7.49 67.96 29.49
C LYS A 127 6.60 68.98 30.19
N ASP A 128 7.10 69.57 31.28
CA ASP A 128 6.71 70.93 31.62
C ASP A 128 7.00 71.81 30.39
N THR A 129 5.94 72.44 29.91
CA THR A 129 5.84 73.51 28.89
C THR A 129 7.15 74.10 28.33
N PRO A 130 7.26 74.32 26.99
CA PRO A 130 8.39 75.02 26.43
C PRO A 130 8.49 76.45 27.00
N LYS A 131 9.64 76.77 27.60
CA LYS A 131 10.03 78.13 27.99
C LYS A 131 10.05 79.02 26.75
N ILE A 132 9.02 79.85 26.61
CA ILE A 132 9.10 81.10 25.86
C ILE A 132 10.00 82.03 26.69
N ILE A 133 11.15 82.38 26.12
CA ILE A 133 12.05 83.40 26.62
C ILE A 133 11.37 84.75 26.42
N HIS A 134 11.07 85.50 27.49
CA HIS A 134 11.07 86.98 27.52
C HIS A 134 10.97 87.55 28.95
N GLY A 135 11.94 88.39 29.33
CA GLY A 135 11.68 89.69 29.97
C GLY A 135 11.56 89.83 31.50
N ARG A 136 12.69 90.16 32.16
CA ARG A 136 12.96 91.32 33.05
C ARG A 136 12.16 91.60 34.36
N CYS A 137 12.92 92.15 35.33
CA CYS A 137 12.60 92.95 36.54
C CYS A 137 12.30 92.17 37.84
N THR A 138 13.27 92.02 38.76
CA THR A 138 13.76 92.95 39.83
C THR A 138 12.78 93.19 40.98
N SER A 139 13.08 92.63 42.15
CA SER A 139 13.39 93.42 43.35
C SER A 139 13.79 92.51 44.51
N SER A 140 15.05 92.67 44.92
CA SER A 140 15.66 92.25 46.17
C SER A 140 15.09 93.03 47.36
N SER A 141 14.78 92.36 48.46
CA SER A 141 14.73 92.99 49.78
C SER A 141 15.77 92.35 50.69
N SER A 142 16.76 93.18 51.00
CA SER A 142 17.94 92.95 51.79
C SER A 142 17.65 92.83 53.29
N THR A 143 18.34 91.90 53.91
CA THR A 143 18.64 91.84 55.34
C THR A 143 19.81 92.77 55.66
N GLN A 144 19.58 93.98 56.19
CA GLN A 144 20.50 94.69 57.09
C GLN A 144 19.93 96.00 57.65
N SER A 145 20.40 96.32 58.85
CA SER A 145 19.89 97.29 59.83
C SER A 145 20.68 98.59 59.85
N ASP A 146 20.01 99.73 59.62
CA ASP A 146 20.55 101.09 59.81
C ASP A 146 19.60 101.92 60.68
N ASN A 147 19.53 101.63 61.99
CA ASN A 147 18.83 102.49 62.95
C ASN A 147 19.50 102.43 64.35
N THR A 148 20.76 102.86 64.43
CA THR A 148 21.28 103.52 65.64
C THR A 148 21.09 105.02 65.49
N SER A 149 19.84 105.44 65.60
CA SER A 149 19.46 106.79 65.98
C SER A 149 18.65 106.61 67.27
N PHE A 150 19.10 107.21 68.37
CA PHE A 150 18.33 107.30 69.61
C PHE A 150 17.08 108.16 69.36
N ALA A 151 16.10 107.62 68.65
CA ALA A 151 14.73 108.07 68.75
C ALA A 151 14.29 107.76 70.19
N SER A 152 13.75 108.74 70.89
CA SER A 152 13.21 108.57 72.24
C SER A 152 12.20 107.43 72.23
N CYS A 153 12.60 106.27 72.75
CA CYS A 153 11.69 105.15 72.93
C CYS A 153 10.52 105.67 73.77
N THR A 154 9.28 105.56 73.28
CA THR A 154 8.09 106.05 73.99
C THR A 154 8.02 105.48 75.40
N THR A 155 8.51 104.25 75.61
CA THR A 155 8.64 103.63 76.93
C THR A 155 9.71 104.31 77.80
N CYS A 156 10.86 104.69 77.23
CA CYS A 156 11.91 105.43 77.93
C CYS A 156 11.51 106.88 78.22
N GLU A 157 10.81 107.56 77.29
CA GLU A 157 10.27 108.90 77.49
C GLU A 157 9.18 108.90 78.57
N LEU A 158 8.29 107.90 78.56
CA LEU A 158 7.27 107.73 79.60
C LEU A 158 7.91 107.43 80.96
N ALA A 159 8.94 106.57 81.00
CA ALA A 159 9.69 106.28 82.23
C ALA A 159 10.42 107.51 82.76
N GLN A 160 11.05 108.30 81.89
CA GLN A 160 11.73 109.54 82.27
C GLN A 160 10.74 110.59 82.78
N LYS A 161 9.57 110.74 82.13
CA LYS A 161 8.47 111.59 82.65
C LYS A 161 7.98 111.12 84.01
N LEU A 162 7.75 109.81 84.19
CA LEU A 162 7.31 109.24 85.46
C LEU A 162 8.33 109.47 86.58
N VAL A 163 9.61 109.25 86.31
CA VAL A 163 10.67 109.51 87.28
C VAL A 163 10.76 111.00 87.60
N THR A 164 10.65 111.88 86.60
CA THR A 164 10.66 113.34 86.80
C THR A 164 9.45 113.79 87.61
N ASP A 165 8.25 113.28 87.34
CA ASP A 165 7.03 113.56 88.11
C ASP A 165 7.15 113.06 89.56
N ILE A 166 7.75 111.88 89.78
CA ILE A 166 8.01 111.34 91.12
C ILE A 166 8.98 112.25 91.87
N VAL A 167 10.09 112.65 91.23
CA VAL A 167 11.10 113.53 91.84
C VAL A 167 10.48 114.87 92.19
N LEU A 168 9.77 115.53 91.27
CA LEU A 168 9.10 116.81 91.51
C LEU A 168 8.04 116.71 92.61
N LYS A 169 7.28 115.62 92.67
CA LYS A 169 6.29 115.42 93.75
C LYS A 169 6.95 115.19 95.10
N VAL A 170 8.06 114.45 95.16
CA VAL A 170 8.84 114.26 96.39
C VAL A 170 9.49 115.56 96.84
N GLU A 171 10.06 116.34 95.91
CA GLU A 171 10.64 117.66 96.18
C GLU A 171 9.58 118.65 96.70
N ASN A 172 8.41 118.73 96.06
CA ASN A 172 7.30 119.57 96.55
C ASN A 172 6.84 119.14 97.95
N TYR A 173 6.86 117.84 98.26
CA TYR A 173 6.49 117.32 99.58
C TYR A 173 7.54 117.57 100.66
N LEU A 174 8.82 117.72 100.29
CA LEU A 174 9.88 118.12 101.21
C LEU A 174 9.85 119.63 101.49
N MET A 175 9.22 120.42 100.61
CA MET A 175 9.12 121.87 100.71
C MET A 175 7.83 122.34 101.38
N ASP A 176 6.71 121.66 101.14
CA ASP A 176 5.46 121.87 101.87
C ASP A 176 5.42 120.94 103.08
N ASP A 177 5.17 121.46 104.27
CA ASP A 177 5.05 120.74 105.56
C ASP A 177 3.79 119.84 105.59
N ALA A 178 3.64 118.99 104.58
CA ALA A 178 2.46 118.19 104.30
C ALA A 178 2.45 116.93 105.19
N SER A 179 1.29 116.64 105.76
CA SER A 179 1.14 115.57 106.76
C SER A 179 1.33 114.16 106.16
N GLU A 180 2.05 113.31 106.90
CA GLU A 180 2.39 111.91 106.59
C GLU A 180 1.25 111.03 106.02
N PRO A 181 -0.04 111.19 106.39
CA PRO A 181 -1.13 110.39 105.82
C PRO A 181 -1.38 110.63 104.32
N ALA A 182 -1.13 111.84 103.81
CA ALA A 182 -1.32 112.14 102.39
C ALA A 182 -0.22 111.49 101.53
N PHE A 183 1.01 111.38 102.04
CA PHE A 183 2.12 110.68 101.38
C PHE A 183 1.84 109.18 101.23
N ILE A 184 1.31 108.54 102.28
CA ILE A 184 1.00 107.09 102.26
C ILE A 184 -0.08 106.77 101.22
N THR A 185 -1.09 107.64 101.11
CA THR A 185 -2.20 107.47 100.15
C THR A 185 -1.70 107.63 98.71
N GLU A 186 -0.90 108.65 98.44
CA GLU A 186 -0.31 108.90 97.12
C GLU A 186 0.65 107.77 96.71
N ARG A 187 1.48 107.27 97.64
CA ARG A 187 2.39 106.13 97.43
C ARG A 187 1.64 104.86 97.01
N LYS A 188 0.46 104.62 97.59
CA LYS A 188 -0.36 103.43 97.29
C LYS A 188 -0.95 103.51 95.87
N MET A 189 -1.44 104.68 95.46
CA MET A 189 -1.93 104.89 94.09
C MET A 189 -0.81 104.82 93.04
N LEU A 190 0.39 105.32 93.36
CA LEU A 190 1.54 105.22 92.46
C LEU A 190 1.99 103.76 92.24
N LYS A 191 1.95 102.93 93.28
CA LYS A 191 2.29 101.51 93.21
C LYS A 191 1.38 100.73 92.25
N GLU A 192 0.06 100.96 92.30
CA GLU A 192 -0.89 100.27 91.40
C GLU A 192 -0.71 100.69 89.94
N ARG A 193 -0.48 101.99 89.68
CA ARG A 193 -0.22 102.52 88.33
C ARG A 193 1.10 102.02 87.75
N LEU A 194 2.14 101.90 88.57
CA LEU A 194 3.44 101.33 88.18
C LEU A 194 3.32 99.85 87.80
N VAL A 195 2.54 99.06 88.53
CA VAL A 195 2.38 97.62 88.23
C VAL A 195 1.63 97.39 86.92
N THR A 196 0.55 98.15 86.66
CA THR A 196 -0.21 98.04 85.40
C THR A 196 0.51 98.63 84.19
N ALA A 197 1.37 99.65 84.38
CA ALA A 197 2.18 100.22 83.31
C ALA A 197 3.53 99.50 83.10
N SER A 198 3.92 98.57 84.00
CA SER A 198 5.20 97.87 83.92
C SER A 198 5.21 96.74 82.90
N SER A 199 6.38 96.52 82.30
CA SER A 199 6.74 95.38 81.44
C SER A 199 6.44 94.00 82.05
N TRP A 200 6.17 93.92 83.35
CA TRP A 200 5.86 92.68 84.07
C TRP A 200 4.50 92.08 83.69
N SER A 201 3.47 92.90 83.45
CA SER A 201 2.16 92.39 83.02
C SER A 201 2.22 91.79 81.61
N ALA A 202 2.95 92.44 80.69
CA ALA A 202 3.18 91.91 79.36
C ALA A 202 4.00 90.59 79.42
N MET A 203 5.04 90.54 80.25
CA MET A 203 5.82 89.32 80.45
C MET A 203 4.97 88.16 80.99
N MET A 204 4.07 88.41 81.95
CA MET A 204 3.17 87.36 82.47
C MET A 204 2.21 86.82 81.41
N THR A 205 1.67 87.68 80.53
CA THR A 205 0.85 87.22 79.40
C THR A 205 1.65 86.35 78.44
N TRP A 206 2.89 86.74 78.12
CA TRP A 206 3.80 85.94 77.29
C TRP A 206 4.12 84.59 77.93
N VAL A 207 4.40 84.54 79.23
CA VAL A 207 4.64 83.29 79.97
C VAL A 207 3.43 82.35 79.90
N ASN A 208 2.21 82.89 80.04
CA ASN A 208 0.99 82.08 79.92
C ASN A 208 0.76 81.54 78.51
N VAL A 209 1.06 82.31 77.47
CA VAL A 209 0.99 81.85 76.07
C VAL A 209 2.00 80.72 75.84
N VAL A 210 3.24 80.89 76.28
CA VAL A 210 4.29 79.86 76.16
C VAL A 210 3.91 78.59 76.93
N LEU A 211 3.33 78.71 78.13
CA LEU A 211 2.84 77.55 78.88
C LEU A 211 1.70 76.81 78.17
N ASN A 212 0.80 77.55 77.51
CA ASN A 212 -0.28 76.95 76.72
C ASN A 212 0.28 76.21 75.49
N ASP A 213 1.24 76.83 74.78
CA ASP A 213 1.92 76.20 73.63
C ASP A 213 2.66 74.92 74.03
N ILE A 214 3.37 74.94 75.17
CA ILE A 214 4.03 73.75 75.73
C ILE A 214 3.00 72.67 76.05
N THR A 215 1.84 73.04 76.58
CA THR A 215 0.77 72.09 76.93
C THR A 215 0.19 71.43 75.69
N THR A 216 -0.14 72.21 74.66
CA THR A 216 -0.62 71.70 73.36
C THR A 216 0.42 70.79 72.71
N LEU A 217 1.70 71.19 72.70
CA LEU A 217 2.77 70.36 72.17
C LEU A 217 2.90 69.01 72.91
N CYS A 218 2.75 69.02 74.24
CA CYS A 218 2.74 67.79 75.03
C CYS A 218 1.58 66.87 74.68
N GLU A 219 0.39 67.42 74.40
CA GLU A 219 -0.77 66.64 73.97
C GLU A 219 -0.58 66.02 72.58
N ASP A 220 -0.04 66.78 71.64
CA ASP A 220 0.30 66.29 70.30
C ASP A 220 1.32 65.15 70.35
N VAL A 221 2.39 65.29 71.15
CA VAL A 221 3.38 64.22 71.34
C VAL A 221 2.74 62.94 71.89
N ARG A 222 1.81 63.05 72.85
CA ARG A 222 1.07 61.88 73.37
C ARG A 222 0.20 61.24 72.29
N LYS A 223 -0.47 62.04 71.45
CA LYS A 223 -1.27 61.57 70.33
C LYS A 223 -0.41 60.82 69.31
N TYR A 224 0.71 61.40 68.89
CA TYR A 224 1.65 60.76 67.97
C TYR A 224 2.23 59.47 68.54
N LYS A 225 2.58 59.43 69.83
CA LYS A 225 3.04 58.20 70.50
C LYS A 225 1.98 57.10 70.46
N THR A 226 0.71 57.46 70.65
CA THR A 226 -0.40 56.50 70.62
C THR A 226 -0.61 55.94 69.20
N GLU A 227 -0.61 56.81 68.18
CA GLU A 227 -0.72 56.37 66.77
C GLU A 227 0.48 55.53 66.34
N TYR A 228 1.70 55.89 66.76
CA TYR A 228 2.88 55.07 66.53
C TYR A 228 2.74 53.66 67.10
N LEU A 229 2.24 53.53 68.33
CA LEU A 229 2.03 52.21 68.97
C LEU A 229 0.96 51.38 68.25
N LYS A 230 -0.13 52.00 67.77
CA LYS A 230 -1.14 51.32 66.96
C LYS A 230 -0.55 50.82 65.64
N MET A 231 0.21 51.67 64.96
CA MET A 231 0.84 51.32 63.69
C MET A 231 1.89 50.21 63.86
N LYS A 232 2.66 50.25 64.95
CA LYS A 232 3.59 49.19 65.33
C LYS A 232 2.86 47.86 65.58
N HIS A 233 1.76 47.87 66.32
CA HIS A 233 0.95 46.67 66.57
C HIS A 233 0.38 46.08 65.27
N ILE A 234 -0.14 46.92 64.37
CA ILE A 234 -0.62 46.47 63.04
C ILE A 234 0.50 45.81 62.23
N LEU A 235 1.71 46.39 62.25
CA LEU A 235 2.88 45.81 61.56
C LEU A 235 3.29 44.48 62.19
N ASP A 236 3.41 44.40 63.51
CA ASP A 236 3.81 43.18 64.22
C ASP A 236 2.79 42.03 64.03
N TYR A 237 1.49 42.33 64.06
CA TYR A 237 0.44 41.33 63.82
C TYR A 237 0.30 40.95 62.35
N GLY A 238 0.42 41.91 61.43
CA GLY A 238 0.41 41.67 59.99
C GLY A 238 1.57 40.77 59.54
N ASP A 239 2.74 40.94 60.15
CA ASP A 239 3.93 40.13 59.87
C ASP A 239 3.73 38.68 60.35
N SER A 240 3.10 38.47 61.52
CA SER A 240 2.80 37.12 62.02
C SER A 240 1.83 36.32 61.11
N GLY A 241 0.83 37.00 60.53
CA GLY A 241 -0.12 36.38 59.60
C GLY A 241 0.51 36.07 58.24
N SER A 242 1.35 36.97 57.75
CA SER A 242 2.09 36.80 56.50
C SER A 242 3.12 35.68 56.63
N MET A 243 3.84 35.60 57.75
CA MET A 243 4.82 34.55 58.03
C MET A 243 4.19 33.16 58.10
N LYS A 244 2.97 33.02 58.67
CA LYS A 244 2.22 31.76 58.64
C LYS A 244 1.85 31.33 57.22
N LYS A 245 1.42 32.27 56.38
CA LYS A 245 1.10 31.99 54.97
C LYS A 245 2.35 31.58 54.19
N ILE A 246 3.47 32.26 54.40
CA ILE A 246 4.75 31.93 53.77
C ILE A 246 5.17 30.50 54.13
N LYS A 247 5.13 30.12 55.42
CA LYS A 247 5.46 28.75 55.84
C LYS A 247 4.55 27.70 55.19
N LYS A 248 3.24 27.99 55.09
CA LYS A 248 2.30 27.11 54.39
C LYS A 248 2.66 26.94 52.92
N TYR A 249 2.98 28.03 52.22
CA TYR A 249 3.40 27.96 50.82
C TYR A 249 4.76 27.27 50.64
N GLU A 250 5.70 27.44 51.57
CA GLU A 250 6.98 26.71 51.54
C GLU A 250 6.78 25.19 51.69
N GLU A 251 5.86 24.77 52.55
CA GLU A 251 5.48 23.36 52.69
C GLU A 251 4.79 22.83 51.43
N GLU A 252 3.85 23.58 50.85
CA GLU A 252 3.18 23.24 49.58
C GLU A 252 4.18 23.15 48.40
N ILE A 253 5.16 24.06 48.34
CA ILE A 253 6.21 24.02 47.31
C ILE A 253 7.07 22.77 47.50
N LYS A 254 7.45 22.42 48.73
CA LYS A 254 8.25 21.22 49.01
C LYS A 254 7.51 19.94 48.64
N THR A 255 6.20 19.85 48.93
CA THR A 255 5.40 18.68 48.54
C THR A 255 5.27 18.58 47.02
N LEU A 256 5.01 19.69 46.34
CA LEU A 256 4.94 19.74 44.87
C LEU A 256 6.27 19.33 44.23
N GLN A 257 7.39 19.84 44.71
CA GLN A 257 8.73 19.47 44.22
C GLN A 257 9.01 17.97 44.37
N LYS A 258 8.61 17.38 45.51
CA LYS A 258 8.75 15.93 45.71
C LYS A 258 7.90 15.14 44.72
N THR A 259 6.62 15.51 44.56
CA THR A 259 5.72 14.82 43.62
C THR A 259 6.16 14.96 42.16
N PHE A 260 6.73 16.11 41.80
CA PHE A 260 7.27 16.35 40.46
C PHE A 260 8.46 15.43 40.19
N LYS A 261 9.41 15.32 41.13
CA LYS A 261 10.55 14.41 41.01
C LYS A 261 10.12 12.95 40.90
N ASP A 262 9.18 12.51 41.73
CA ASP A 262 8.62 11.15 41.66
C ASP A 262 7.94 10.89 40.30
N SER A 263 7.35 11.93 39.68
CA SER A 263 6.74 11.81 38.35
C SER A 263 7.76 11.78 37.21
N GLU A 264 8.86 12.53 37.30
CA GLU A 264 9.97 12.45 36.34
C GLU A 264 10.63 11.07 36.35
N GLU A 265 10.86 10.49 37.54
CA GLU A 265 11.44 9.15 37.66
C GLU A 265 10.54 8.08 37.05
N LYS A 266 9.20 8.21 37.21
CA LYS A 266 8.23 7.33 36.55
C LYS A 266 8.22 7.50 35.04
N LEU A 267 8.27 8.74 34.53
CA LEU A 267 8.34 9.01 33.09
C LEU A 267 9.60 8.39 32.48
N LEU A 268 10.76 8.55 33.12
CA LEU A 268 12.00 7.94 32.65
C LEU A 268 11.92 6.41 32.63
N CYS A 269 11.29 5.80 33.63
CA CYS A 269 11.06 4.35 33.65
C CYS A 269 10.17 3.89 32.48
N MET A 270 9.06 4.59 32.24
CA MET A 270 8.15 4.30 31.13
C MET A 270 8.81 4.53 29.75
N GLU A 271 9.65 5.56 29.61
CA GLU A 271 10.39 5.82 28.37
C GLU A 271 11.37 4.67 28.04
N ASN A 272 12.05 4.14 29.07
CA ASN A 272 12.92 2.97 28.90
C ASN A 272 12.12 1.71 28.51
N GLU A 273 10.95 1.49 29.12
CA GLU A 273 10.07 0.37 28.78
C GLU A 273 9.51 0.49 27.35
N ILE A 274 9.12 1.70 26.92
CA ILE A 274 8.71 1.96 25.54
C ILE A 274 9.86 1.67 24.58
N LYS A 275 11.10 2.00 24.95
CA LYS A 275 12.27 1.70 24.12
C LYS A 275 12.49 0.19 23.99
N THR A 276 12.45 -0.57 25.09
CA THR A 276 12.61 -2.03 25.04
C THR A 276 11.51 -2.71 24.22
N LEU A 277 10.25 -2.28 24.38
CA LEU A 277 9.13 -2.81 23.61
C LEU A 277 9.23 -2.48 22.11
N LYS A 278 9.81 -1.33 21.75
CA LYS A 278 10.08 -1.00 20.34
C LYS A 278 11.14 -1.93 19.75
N ASP A 279 12.24 -2.15 20.47
CA ASP A 279 13.32 -3.05 20.03
C ASP A 279 12.81 -4.50 19.89
N GLU A 280 11.94 -4.96 20.79
CA GLU A 280 11.29 -6.27 20.69
C GLU A 280 10.34 -6.36 19.49
N ARG A 281 9.53 -5.32 19.25
CA ARG A 281 8.63 -5.26 18.09
C ARG A 281 9.41 -5.29 16.77
N GLU A 282 10.55 -4.61 16.70
CA GLU A 282 11.41 -4.62 15.51
C GLU A 282 11.99 -6.01 15.25
N LYS A 283 12.50 -6.69 16.29
CA LYS A 283 12.96 -8.09 16.16
C LYS A 283 11.86 -9.04 15.69
N GLN A 284 10.67 -8.94 16.27
CA GLN A 284 9.52 -9.75 15.86
C GLN A 284 9.10 -9.46 14.41
N GLN A 285 9.19 -8.21 13.97
CA GLN A 285 8.88 -7.83 12.59
C GLN A 285 9.90 -8.40 11.60
N GLU A 286 11.19 -8.39 11.96
CA GLU A 286 12.25 -9.01 11.16
C GLU A 286 12.07 -10.52 11.03
N GLU A 287 11.74 -11.21 12.13
CA GLU A 287 11.47 -12.65 12.14
C GLU A 287 10.23 -12.99 11.28
N LEU A 288 9.16 -12.20 11.38
CA LEU A 288 7.96 -12.38 10.58
C LEU A 288 8.24 -12.17 9.08
N ASN A 289 9.05 -11.17 8.73
CA ASN A 289 9.46 -10.93 7.35
C ASN A 289 10.28 -12.11 6.81
N TYR A 290 11.25 -12.61 7.59
CA TYR A 290 12.06 -13.78 7.21
C TYR A 290 11.18 -15.01 6.98
N LEU A 291 10.27 -15.32 7.90
CA LEU A 291 9.39 -16.49 7.79
C LEU A 291 8.43 -16.35 6.60
N ASN A 292 7.95 -15.14 6.30
CA ASN A 292 7.12 -14.88 5.13
C ASN A 292 7.90 -15.07 3.81
N ASP A 293 9.15 -14.64 3.75
CA ASP A 293 10.03 -14.90 2.61
C ASP A 293 10.31 -16.40 2.41
N GLU A 294 10.48 -17.14 3.50
CA GLU A 294 10.64 -18.60 3.45
C GLU A 294 9.34 -19.29 2.98
N TYR A 295 8.19 -18.86 3.52
CA TYR A 295 6.88 -19.37 3.12
C TYR A 295 6.60 -19.14 1.64
N THR A 296 6.87 -17.94 1.12
CA THR A 296 6.67 -17.60 -0.30
C THR A 296 7.58 -18.41 -1.23
N LYS A 297 8.85 -18.63 -0.85
CA LYS A 297 9.76 -19.54 -1.58
C LYS A 297 9.23 -20.97 -1.60
N ASN A 298 8.77 -21.48 -0.46
CA ASN A 298 8.23 -22.83 -0.36
C ASN A 298 6.95 -23.00 -1.18
N MET A 299 6.06 -21.99 -1.17
CA MET A 299 4.86 -21.97 -2.02
C MET A 299 5.21 -21.98 -3.51
N ALA A 300 6.18 -21.18 -3.95
CA ALA A 300 6.64 -21.20 -5.34
C ALA A 300 7.23 -22.56 -5.74
N ASN A 301 8.01 -23.18 -4.86
CA ASN A 301 8.58 -24.52 -5.08
C ASN A 301 7.49 -25.60 -5.17
N LEU A 302 6.47 -25.53 -4.30
CA LEU A 302 5.34 -26.46 -4.33
C LEU A 302 4.51 -26.32 -5.61
N GLU A 303 4.24 -25.08 -6.05
CA GLU A 303 3.49 -24.86 -7.29
C GLU A 303 4.29 -25.33 -8.52
N ALA A 304 5.61 -25.11 -8.54
CA ALA A 304 6.48 -25.64 -9.59
C ALA A 304 6.48 -27.17 -9.62
N LYS A 305 6.55 -27.83 -8.46
CA LYS A 305 6.51 -29.30 -8.36
C LYS A 305 5.14 -29.85 -8.76
N LYS A 306 4.06 -29.19 -8.36
CA LYS A 306 2.69 -29.54 -8.77
C LYS A 306 2.55 -29.45 -10.29
N LYS A 307 3.00 -28.36 -10.91
CA LYS A 307 2.98 -28.21 -12.37
C LYS A 307 3.79 -29.31 -13.08
N SER A 308 4.99 -29.62 -12.57
CA SER A 308 5.80 -30.72 -13.11
C SER A 308 5.08 -32.06 -13.05
N LEU A 309 4.39 -32.36 -11.95
CA LEU A 309 3.60 -33.58 -11.80
C LEU A 309 2.38 -33.60 -12.73
N GLU A 310 1.71 -32.47 -12.93
CA GLU A 310 0.61 -32.34 -13.89
C GLU A 310 1.09 -32.60 -15.33
N ASP A 311 2.24 -32.05 -15.71
CA ASP A 311 2.87 -32.28 -17.02
C ASP A 311 3.27 -33.77 -17.20
N GLU A 312 3.85 -34.40 -16.16
CA GLU A 312 4.17 -35.84 -16.16
C GLU A 312 2.90 -36.71 -16.28
N MET A 313 1.84 -36.39 -15.55
CA MET A 313 0.56 -37.09 -15.65
C MET A 313 -0.07 -36.92 -17.04
N ALA A 314 -0.01 -35.73 -17.62
CA ALA A 314 -0.50 -35.49 -18.98
C ALA A 314 0.30 -36.29 -20.02
N ALA A 315 1.63 -36.35 -19.89
CA ALA A 315 2.48 -37.17 -20.75
C ALA A 315 2.19 -38.67 -20.60
N ARG A 316 2.00 -39.15 -19.37
CA ARG A 316 1.63 -40.55 -19.09
C ARG A 316 0.28 -40.90 -19.72
N ASN A 317 -0.74 -40.05 -19.49
CA ASN A 317 -2.07 -40.24 -20.06
C ASN A 317 -2.05 -40.25 -21.59
N LYS A 318 -1.23 -39.40 -22.22
CA LYS A 318 -1.03 -39.41 -23.67
C LYS A 318 -0.43 -40.75 -24.13
N MET A 319 0.63 -41.22 -23.48
CA MET A 319 1.27 -42.50 -23.79
C MET A 319 0.29 -43.69 -23.62
N ASP A 320 -0.52 -43.69 -22.56
CA ASP A 320 -1.49 -44.75 -22.31
C ASP A 320 -2.62 -44.74 -23.35
N ARG A 321 -3.06 -43.56 -23.80
CA ARG A 321 -4.02 -43.43 -24.92
C ARG A 321 -3.44 -43.95 -26.24
N GLU A 322 -2.19 -43.60 -26.56
CA GLU A 322 -1.48 -44.08 -27.75
C GLU A 322 -1.35 -45.60 -27.71
N LYS A 323 -0.87 -46.18 -26.59
CA LYS A 323 -0.80 -47.63 -26.41
C LYS A 323 -2.16 -48.30 -26.54
N THR A 324 -3.20 -47.73 -25.92
CA THR A 324 -4.56 -48.29 -26.01
C THR A 324 -5.06 -48.30 -27.45
N SER A 325 -4.80 -47.23 -28.22
CA SER A 325 -5.12 -47.17 -29.65
C SER A 325 -4.33 -48.20 -30.45
N GLU A 326 -3.02 -48.32 -30.23
CA GLU A 326 -2.17 -49.34 -30.87
C GLU A 326 -2.66 -50.76 -30.59
N TRP A 327 -2.95 -51.09 -29.33
CA TRP A 327 -3.49 -52.39 -28.96
C TRP A 327 -4.87 -52.63 -29.57
N GLY A 328 -5.73 -51.61 -29.63
CA GLY A 328 -7.01 -51.67 -30.32
C GLY A 328 -6.86 -52.03 -31.80
N THR A 329 -6.00 -51.31 -32.53
CA THR A 329 -5.74 -51.60 -33.95
C THR A 329 -5.14 -52.98 -34.19
N LYS A 330 -4.22 -53.44 -33.33
CA LYS A 330 -3.66 -54.81 -33.39
C LYS A 330 -4.74 -55.86 -33.15
N LEU A 331 -5.61 -55.65 -32.16
CA LEU A 331 -6.69 -56.58 -31.84
C LEU A 331 -7.69 -56.68 -33.00
N GLU A 332 -8.04 -55.55 -33.62
CA GLU A 332 -8.88 -55.53 -34.83
C GLU A 332 -8.21 -56.23 -36.01
N ALA A 333 -6.91 -56.03 -36.24
CA ALA A 333 -6.18 -56.69 -37.30
C ALA A 333 -6.15 -58.22 -37.10
N GLU A 334 -5.91 -58.69 -35.87
CA GLU A 334 -5.97 -60.11 -35.52
C GLU A 334 -7.39 -60.68 -35.60
N ALA A 335 -8.43 -59.88 -35.31
CA ALA A 335 -9.82 -60.29 -35.54
C ALA A 335 -10.09 -60.48 -37.04
N ARG A 336 -9.69 -59.53 -37.89
CA ARG A 336 -9.83 -59.65 -39.37
C ARG A 336 -9.06 -60.84 -39.91
N LYS A 337 -7.86 -61.10 -39.41
CA LYS A 337 -7.07 -62.28 -39.78
C LYS A 337 -7.77 -63.59 -39.39
N ARG A 338 -8.35 -63.66 -38.19
CA ARG A 338 -9.17 -64.81 -37.77
C ARG A 338 -10.39 -65.01 -38.66
N ASP A 339 -11.10 -63.95 -39.00
CA ASP A 339 -12.27 -64.03 -39.91
C ASP A 339 -11.88 -64.51 -41.31
N PHE A 340 -10.75 -64.00 -41.83
CA PHE A 340 -10.19 -64.45 -43.10
C PHE A 340 -9.82 -65.95 -43.07
N LEU A 341 -9.06 -66.38 -42.06
CA LEU A 341 -8.70 -67.79 -41.90
C LEU A 341 -9.91 -68.70 -41.71
N LYS A 342 -10.96 -68.22 -41.03
CA LYS A 342 -12.22 -68.95 -40.89
C LYS A 342 -12.89 -69.15 -42.24
N LYS A 343 -12.95 -68.10 -43.06
CA LYS A 343 -13.51 -68.16 -44.42
C LYS A 343 -12.70 -69.10 -45.33
N ASP A 344 -11.38 -69.04 -45.25
CA ASP A 344 -10.50 -69.96 -45.98
C ASP A 344 -10.70 -71.41 -45.52
N ALA A 345 -10.81 -71.65 -44.22
CA ALA A 345 -11.08 -72.98 -43.68
C ALA A 345 -12.46 -73.52 -44.13
N GLU A 346 -13.48 -72.67 -44.19
CA GLU A 346 -14.80 -73.02 -44.74
C GLU A 346 -14.72 -73.35 -46.23
N SER A 347 -13.96 -72.59 -47.02
CA SER A 347 -13.73 -72.87 -48.44
C SER A 347 -12.99 -74.18 -48.66
N ILE A 348 -11.93 -74.44 -47.89
CA ILE A 348 -11.18 -75.69 -47.94
C ILE A 348 -12.11 -76.85 -47.58
N LYS A 349 -12.91 -76.71 -46.52
CA LYS A 349 -13.89 -77.73 -46.11
C LYS A 349 -14.89 -78.05 -47.22
N TYR A 350 -15.39 -77.04 -47.93
CA TYR A 350 -16.29 -77.23 -49.08
C TYR A 350 -15.58 -78.00 -50.21
N SER A 351 -14.37 -77.58 -50.58
CA SER A 351 -13.58 -78.27 -51.62
C SER A 351 -13.22 -79.71 -51.24
N PHE A 352 -12.98 -79.96 -49.96
CA PHE A 352 -12.69 -81.30 -49.45
C PHE A 352 -13.93 -82.19 -49.54
N ALA A 353 -15.11 -81.69 -49.13
CA ALA A 353 -16.37 -82.42 -49.27
C ALA A 353 -16.71 -82.73 -50.74
N GLU A 354 -16.39 -81.81 -51.66
CA GLU A 354 -16.53 -82.05 -53.10
C GLU A 354 -15.59 -83.16 -53.59
N MET A 355 -14.31 -83.12 -53.20
CA MET A 355 -13.35 -84.18 -53.53
C MET A 355 -13.75 -85.53 -52.90
N GLU A 356 -14.23 -85.56 -51.66
CA GLU A 356 -14.76 -86.78 -51.03
C GLU A 356 -15.95 -87.34 -51.83
N GLY A 357 -16.85 -86.49 -52.32
CA GLY A 357 -17.94 -86.88 -53.21
C GLY A 357 -17.43 -87.50 -54.51
N GLN A 358 -16.43 -86.88 -55.16
CA GLN A 358 -15.80 -87.41 -56.37
C GLN A 358 -15.11 -88.76 -56.13
N VAL A 359 -14.41 -88.91 -55.00
CA VAL A 359 -13.79 -90.19 -54.61
C VAL A 359 -14.84 -91.27 -54.35
N ALA A 360 -15.94 -90.94 -53.68
CA ALA A 360 -17.05 -91.87 -53.46
C ALA A 360 -17.68 -92.32 -54.78
N GLU A 361 -17.90 -91.40 -55.73
CA GLU A 361 -18.40 -91.73 -57.07
C GLU A 361 -17.42 -92.62 -57.85
N ALA A 362 -16.12 -92.29 -57.82
CA ALA A 362 -15.09 -93.10 -58.46
C ALA A 362 -15.01 -94.51 -57.87
N ASN A 363 -15.09 -94.63 -56.54
CA ASN A 363 -15.14 -95.92 -55.86
C ASN A 363 -16.38 -96.72 -56.25
N TYR A 364 -17.56 -96.10 -56.32
CA TYR A 364 -18.78 -96.75 -56.79
C TYR A 364 -18.61 -97.29 -58.23
N LYS A 365 -18.09 -96.47 -59.15
CA LYS A 365 -17.79 -96.90 -60.53
C LYS A 365 -16.81 -98.07 -60.56
N CYS A 366 -15.74 -98.04 -59.78
CA CYS A 366 -14.81 -99.16 -59.65
C CYS A 366 -15.51 -100.43 -59.16
N THR A 367 -16.38 -100.34 -58.15
CA THR A 367 -17.12 -101.52 -57.66
C THR A 367 -18.07 -102.11 -58.70
N VAL A 368 -18.76 -101.26 -59.48
CA VAL A 368 -19.65 -101.70 -60.57
C VAL A 368 -18.84 -102.38 -61.67
N LEU A 369 -17.78 -101.73 -62.16
CA LEU A 369 -16.89 -102.30 -63.20
C LEU A 369 -16.26 -103.62 -62.73
N GLN A 370 -15.96 -103.74 -61.44
CA GLN A 370 -15.39 -104.95 -60.87
C GLN A 370 -16.43 -106.09 -60.80
N ALA A 371 -17.70 -105.78 -60.54
CA ALA A 371 -18.80 -106.75 -60.63
C ALA A 371 -19.06 -107.19 -62.09
N GLU A 372 -19.11 -106.24 -63.03
CA GLU A 372 -19.26 -106.52 -64.47
C GLU A 372 -18.11 -107.39 -65.00
N LEU A 373 -16.87 -107.14 -64.54
CA LEU A 373 -15.71 -107.95 -64.90
C LEU A 373 -15.83 -109.40 -64.39
N GLU A 374 -16.33 -109.60 -63.17
CA GLU A 374 -16.55 -110.95 -62.63
C GLU A 374 -17.71 -111.68 -63.34
N GLU A 375 -18.78 -110.96 -63.70
CA GLU A 375 -19.87 -111.49 -64.52
C GLU A 375 -19.37 -111.94 -65.91
N ALA A 376 -18.60 -111.08 -66.59
CA ALA A 376 -17.99 -111.41 -67.87
C ALA A 376 -17.00 -112.60 -67.77
N LYS A 377 -16.25 -112.73 -66.67
CA LYS A 377 -15.38 -113.89 -66.43
C LYS A 377 -16.19 -115.19 -66.30
N GLU A 378 -17.31 -115.16 -65.57
CA GLU A 378 -18.14 -116.35 -65.38
C GLU A 378 -18.87 -116.73 -66.68
N GLU A 379 -19.28 -115.75 -67.49
CA GLU A 379 -19.83 -115.97 -68.83
C GLU A 379 -18.78 -116.60 -69.77
N VAL A 380 -17.55 -116.08 -69.79
CA VAL A 380 -16.44 -116.67 -70.56
C VAL A 380 -16.16 -118.11 -70.12
N LYS A 381 -16.27 -118.40 -68.83
CA LYS A 381 -16.08 -119.75 -68.29
C LYS A 381 -17.21 -120.69 -68.70
N SER A 382 -18.47 -120.25 -68.69
CA SER A 382 -19.61 -121.04 -69.17
C SER A 382 -19.47 -121.33 -70.68
N LEU A 383 -19.10 -120.32 -71.47
CA LEU A 383 -18.86 -120.47 -72.92
C LEU A 383 -17.68 -121.40 -73.21
N ARG A 384 -16.63 -121.42 -72.38
CA ARG A 384 -15.55 -122.42 -72.49
C ARG A 384 -16.03 -123.83 -72.23
N GLN A 385 -16.85 -124.05 -71.19
CA GLN A 385 -17.43 -125.37 -70.90
C GLN A 385 -18.36 -125.83 -72.03
N GLU A 386 -19.12 -124.91 -72.62
CA GLU A 386 -19.99 -125.21 -73.76
C GLU A 386 -19.19 -125.52 -75.03
N LYS A 387 -18.10 -124.78 -75.29
CA LYS A 387 -17.14 -125.10 -76.36
C LYS A 387 -16.55 -126.50 -76.19
N GLU A 388 -16.17 -126.90 -74.97
CA GLU A 388 -15.65 -128.24 -74.70
C GLU A 388 -16.70 -129.33 -74.92
N ARG A 389 -17.96 -129.10 -74.51
CA ARG A 389 -19.09 -130.01 -74.84
C ARG A 389 -19.31 -130.14 -76.33
N LEU A 390 -19.33 -129.04 -77.07
CA LEU A 390 -19.52 -129.04 -78.52
C LEU A 390 -18.37 -129.75 -79.23
N LEU A 391 -17.12 -129.56 -78.78
CA LEU A 391 -15.96 -130.31 -79.28
C LEU A 391 -16.07 -131.81 -79.00
N ALA A 392 -16.56 -132.21 -77.83
CA ALA A 392 -16.81 -133.61 -77.52
C ALA A 392 -17.89 -134.21 -78.44
N SER A 393 -18.98 -133.48 -78.68
CA SER A 393 -20.05 -133.88 -79.60
C SER A 393 -19.58 -133.96 -81.06
N LEU A 394 -18.74 -133.02 -81.49
CA LEU A 394 -18.14 -133.02 -82.82
C LEU A 394 -17.22 -134.24 -83.01
N ASN A 395 -16.41 -134.58 -82.01
CA ASN A 395 -15.55 -135.76 -82.04
C ASN A 395 -16.35 -137.07 -82.05
N GLU A 396 -17.49 -137.12 -81.35
CA GLU A 396 -18.45 -138.24 -81.42
C GLU A 396 -18.97 -138.42 -82.85
N LYS A 397 -19.40 -137.32 -83.48
CA LYS A 397 -19.91 -137.33 -84.87
C LYS A 397 -18.82 -137.65 -85.89
N GLN A 398 -17.59 -137.19 -85.66
CA GLN A 398 -16.45 -137.55 -86.50
C GLN A 398 -16.15 -139.05 -86.43
N ARG A 399 -16.25 -139.68 -85.26
CA ARG A 399 -16.13 -141.15 -85.12
C ARG A 399 -17.25 -141.91 -85.81
N GLU A 400 -18.48 -141.38 -85.83
CA GLU A 400 -19.59 -141.96 -86.60
C GLU A 400 -19.33 -141.87 -88.11
N ILE A 401 -18.80 -140.74 -88.59
CA ILE A 401 -18.40 -140.55 -89.99
C ILE A 401 -17.28 -141.53 -90.37
N ASP A 402 -16.23 -141.67 -89.54
CA ASP A 402 -15.11 -142.60 -89.82
C ASP A 402 -15.54 -144.08 -89.81
N LYS A 403 -16.62 -144.41 -89.10
CA LYS A 403 -17.24 -145.73 -89.09
C LYS A 403 -18.12 -145.98 -90.31
N PHE A 404 -18.72 -144.92 -90.87
CA PHE A 404 -19.51 -144.97 -92.10
C PHE A 404 -18.59 -144.99 -93.35
N SER A 405 -17.53 -144.19 -93.35
CA SER A 405 -16.49 -144.16 -94.39
C SER A 405 -15.79 -145.51 -94.54
N ARG A 406 -15.48 -146.21 -93.43
CA ARG A 406 -14.94 -147.58 -93.49
C ARG A 406 -15.89 -148.61 -94.08
N LYS A 407 -17.20 -148.41 -93.97
CA LYS A 407 -18.21 -149.30 -94.59
C LYS A 407 -18.48 -148.99 -96.07
N LEU A 408 -18.26 -147.74 -96.51
CA LEU A 408 -18.39 -147.37 -97.91
C LEU A 408 -17.14 -147.73 -98.74
N LEU A 409 -15.95 -147.70 -98.11
CA LEU A 409 -14.67 -148.04 -98.77
C LEU A 409 -14.50 -149.53 -99.12
N GLU A 410 -15.29 -150.44 -98.53
CA GLU A 410 -15.32 -151.88 -98.92
C GLU A 410 -16.27 -152.18 -100.10
N ALA A 411 -17.17 -151.25 -100.46
CA ALA A 411 -18.20 -151.51 -101.47
C ALA A 411 -17.86 -150.98 -102.87
N PHE A 412 -16.99 -149.97 -103.01
CA PHE A 412 -16.69 -149.31 -104.29
C PHE A 412 -15.24 -148.78 -104.34
N PRO A 413 -14.30 -149.49 -105.01
CA PRO A 413 -12.87 -149.13 -105.03
C PRO A 413 -12.49 -147.95 -105.94
N ASP A 414 -13.39 -147.45 -106.78
CA ASP A 414 -13.06 -146.56 -107.92
C ASP A 414 -13.38 -145.07 -107.70
N ILE A 415 -13.46 -144.60 -106.46
CA ILE A 415 -13.71 -143.17 -106.18
C ILE A 415 -12.71 -142.65 -105.16
N SER A 416 -11.44 -142.65 -105.54
CA SER A 416 -10.41 -141.87 -104.87
C SER A 416 -9.89 -140.77 -105.79
N GLU A 417 -10.10 -139.55 -105.32
CA GLU A 417 -9.39 -138.31 -105.67
C GLU A 417 -9.82 -137.62 -106.97
N GLU A 418 -10.32 -136.38 -106.84
CA GLU A 418 -9.49 -135.19 -107.10
C GLU A 418 -10.33 -133.89 -107.03
N ASN A 419 -9.66 -132.82 -106.59
CA ASN A 419 -9.97 -131.40 -106.79
C ASN A 419 -10.44 -130.58 -105.58
N GLU A 420 -9.62 -130.55 -104.53
CA GLU A 420 -9.28 -129.26 -103.93
C GLU A 420 -8.31 -128.52 -104.86
N ASN A 421 -8.80 -127.51 -105.59
CA ASN A 421 -7.90 -126.52 -106.17
C ASN A 421 -8.55 -125.13 -106.37
N LYS A 422 -7.94 -124.18 -105.66
CA LYS A 422 -7.63 -122.80 -106.07
C LYS A 422 -8.72 -121.74 -105.98
N TYR A 423 -8.63 -120.95 -104.89
CA TYR A 423 -8.58 -119.49 -105.04
C TYR A 423 -7.72 -118.85 -103.94
N LYS A 424 -6.69 -118.08 -104.31
CA LYS A 424 -5.95 -117.19 -103.42
C LYS A 424 -6.43 -115.77 -103.70
N GLY A 425 -7.18 -115.15 -102.78
CA GLY A 425 -7.63 -113.75 -102.87
C GLY A 425 -6.44 -112.79 -102.74
N THR A 426 -6.52 -111.65 -103.44
CA THR A 426 -5.45 -110.65 -103.50
C THR A 426 -5.45 -109.66 -102.34
N GLY A 427 -6.47 -109.69 -101.48
CA GLY A 427 -6.51 -108.93 -100.22
C GLY A 427 -6.96 -107.47 -100.38
N ASP A 428 -7.32 -107.05 -101.60
CA ASP A 428 -7.99 -105.78 -101.88
C ASP A 428 -9.46 -106.06 -102.27
N PRO A 429 -10.45 -105.75 -101.40
CA PRO A 429 -11.85 -106.06 -101.61
C PRO A 429 -12.42 -105.48 -102.92
N LEU A 430 -11.95 -104.31 -103.36
CA LEU A 430 -12.46 -103.67 -104.57
C LEU A 430 -11.94 -104.33 -105.85
N THR A 431 -10.73 -104.89 -105.79
CA THR A 431 -10.11 -105.60 -106.92
C THR A 431 -10.60 -107.05 -106.98
N ASP A 432 -10.74 -107.72 -105.84
CA ASP A 432 -11.33 -109.07 -105.77
C ASP A 432 -12.81 -109.07 -106.17
N MET A 433 -13.61 -108.07 -105.77
CA MET A 433 -14.99 -107.90 -106.28
C MET A 433 -15.03 -107.66 -107.80
N ARG A 434 -14.07 -106.92 -108.35
CA ARG A 434 -14.02 -106.64 -109.80
C ARG A 434 -13.74 -107.90 -110.59
N HIS A 435 -12.77 -108.71 -110.16
CA HIS A 435 -12.49 -110.03 -110.75
C HIS A 435 -13.67 -110.99 -110.60
N GLN A 436 -14.39 -110.95 -109.47
CA GLN A 436 -15.58 -111.78 -109.26
C GLN A 436 -16.75 -111.35 -110.17
N ILE A 437 -16.93 -110.05 -110.41
CA ILE A 437 -17.92 -109.54 -111.37
C ILE A 437 -17.54 -109.94 -112.80
N GLU A 438 -16.26 -109.92 -113.17
CA GLU A 438 -15.78 -110.34 -114.48
C GLU A 438 -15.94 -111.85 -114.71
N ALA A 439 -15.61 -112.67 -113.71
CA ALA A 439 -15.84 -114.11 -113.74
C ALA A 439 -17.34 -114.45 -113.83
N ASN A 440 -18.19 -113.71 -113.12
CA ASN A 440 -19.64 -113.86 -113.22
C ASN A 440 -20.18 -113.42 -114.58
N LYS A 441 -19.64 -112.36 -115.20
CA LYS A 441 -19.99 -112.00 -116.59
C LYS A 441 -19.64 -113.12 -117.56
N LEU A 442 -18.46 -113.73 -117.43
CA LEU A 442 -18.04 -114.85 -118.28
C LEU A 442 -18.93 -116.09 -118.07
N ARG A 443 -19.29 -116.39 -116.82
CA ARG A 443 -20.17 -117.51 -116.46
C ARG A 443 -21.60 -117.30 -116.96
N ILE A 444 -22.11 -116.07 -116.90
CA ILE A 444 -23.41 -115.71 -117.48
C ILE A 444 -23.38 -115.85 -119.01
N SER A 445 -22.31 -115.41 -119.69
CA SER A 445 -22.17 -115.61 -121.14
C SER A 445 -22.14 -117.09 -121.54
N GLN A 446 -21.43 -117.94 -120.77
CA GLN A 446 -21.43 -119.39 -121.01
C GLN A 446 -22.79 -120.04 -120.72
N LEU A 447 -23.50 -119.60 -119.67
CA LEU A 447 -24.84 -120.08 -119.36
C LEU A 447 -25.88 -119.64 -120.39
N LEU A 448 -25.76 -118.44 -120.96
CA LEU A 448 -26.60 -117.98 -122.06
C LEU A 448 -26.36 -118.80 -123.33
N LEU A 449 -25.09 -119.09 -123.65
CA LEU A 449 -24.73 -119.97 -124.77
C LEU A 449 -25.26 -121.41 -124.57
N HIS A 450 -25.17 -121.94 -123.34
CA HIS A 450 -25.77 -123.23 -123.02
C HIS A 450 -27.29 -123.21 -123.05
N ASN A 451 -27.94 -122.11 -122.67
CA ASN A 451 -29.38 -121.95 -122.80
C ASN A 451 -29.83 -121.82 -124.26
N GLU A 452 -29.09 -121.14 -125.14
CA GLU A 452 -29.35 -121.14 -126.58
C GLU A 452 -29.18 -122.54 -127.17
N ASN A 453 -28.15 -123.28 -126.75
CA ASN A 453 -27.97 -124.67 -127.17
C ASN A 453 -29.07 -125.60 -126.62
N LEU A 454 -29.53 -125.39 -125.39
CA LEU A 454 -30.66 -126.12 -124.81
C LEU A 454 -31.98 -125.76 -125.49
N GLN A 455 -32.23 -124.50 -125.80
CA GLN A 455 -33.40 -124.08 -126.58
C GLN A 455 -33.35 -124.67 -128.00
N SER A 456 -32.19 -124.67 -128.66
CA SER A 456 -31.98 -125.33 -129.96
C SER A 456 -32.25 -126.84 -129.89
N THR A 457 -31.85 -127.48 -128.78
CA THR A 457 -32.11 -128.91 -128.54
C THR A 457 -33.58 -129.17 -128.22
N ILE A 458 -34.24 -128.29 -127.46
CA ILE A 458 -35.68 -128.35 -127.17
C ILE A 458 -36.51 -128.13 -128.45
N SER A 459 -36.17 -127.16 -129.29
CA SER A 459 -36.81 -126.97 -130.61
C SER A 459 -36.59 -128.18 -131.54
N ARG A 460 -35.43 -128.85 -131.46
CA ARG A 460 -35.19 -130.14 -132.15
C ARG A 460 -36.03 -131.29 -131.59
N ILE A 461 -36.32 -131.31 -130.30
CA ILE A 461 -37.16 -132.34 -129.65
C ILE A 461 -38.65 -132.07 -129.92
N GLU A 462 -39.09 -130.81 -129.97
CA GLU A 462 -40.46 -130.42 -130.31
C GLU A 462 -40.79 -130.64 -131.80
N ALA A 463 -39.80 -130.54 -132.70
CA ALA A 463 -39.96 -130.88 -134.12
C ALA A 463 -40.06 -132.41 -134.39
N VAL A 464 -39.74 -133.26 -133.40
CA VAL A 464 -39.78 -134.73 -133.49
C VAL A 464 -41.04 -135.32 -132.82
N LYS A 465 -41.93 -134.49 -132.27
CA LYS A 465 -43.25 -134.89 -131.71
C LYS A 465 -44.44 -134.45 -132.58
N LYS A 466 -44.28 -134.58 -133.90
CA LYS A 466 -45.38 -134.70 -134.86
C LYS A 466 -45.64 -136.17 -135.16
#